data_AF-A0A848MDA9-F1
#
_entry.id   AF-A0A848MDA9-F1
#
_cell.length_a   1.000
_cell.length_b   1.000
_cell.length_c   1.000
_cell.angle_alpha   90.00
_cell.angle_beta   90.00
_cell.angle_gamma   90.00
#
_symmetry.space_group_name_H-M   'P 1'
#
loop_
_entity.id
_entity.type
_entity.pdbx_description
1 polymer ?
#
loop_
_entity_poly.entity_id
_entity_poly.type
_entity_poly.pdbx_seq_one_letter_code
_entity_poly.pdbx_strand_id
1 'polypeptide(L)'
;MQKTHGLNELPFLDFHPDQFGQLSMADYSWYKYGYGEGYEEGKTKRTDELKKKAKNAGYKYGLSNEDIWTPNNYMSNTSVKEAYELGFREGRVKAVEKLKKASEDDGFKAGYNLIPLTIPDDLPKVYEASFRNGYENGYKAKIKDAFQEGYMIHYNSLEYDPNTYLKYPDIQQSYKEGYEMPDKYQKIAFEIGSKNEALIVPNEIRENDYLLEMFYTHYQKGKDAWHQKKELYNTIFYITVLTLIIVGYFLYQRFKSKKL
;
A
#
# COMPACT_ATOMS: atom_id res chain seq x y z
N MET A 1 38.66 -14.52 -26.20
CA MET A 1 37.29 -15.10 -26.09
C MET A 1 36.29 -14.08 -26.62
N GLN A 2 35.88 -14.23 -27.87
CA GLN A 2 34.83 -13.41 -28.48
C GLN A 2 33.50 -14.13 -28.30
N LYS A 3 32.60 -13.56 -27.48
CA LYS A 3 31.18 -13.92 -27.49
C LYS A 3 30.49 -12.99 -28.48
N THR A 4 30.18 -13.48 -29.67
CA THR A 4 29.36 -12.77 -30.65
C THR A 4 27.91 -12.81 -30.19
N HIS A 5 27.45 -11.70 -29.63
CA HIS A 5 26.05 -11.50 -29.29
C HIS A 5 25.23 -11.27 -30.57
N GLY A 6 24.38 -12.24 -30.90
CA GLY A 6 22.94 -12.01 -31.06
C GLY A 6 22.44 -10.90 -31.99
N LEU A 7 23.20 -10.51 -33.00
CA LEU A 7 22.74 -9.76 -34.16
C LEU A 7 23.10 -10.62 -35.37
N ASN A 8 22.16 -11.47 -35.82
CA ASN A 8 22.21 -11.86 -37.23
C ASN A 8 21.71 -10.65 -38.01
N GLU A 9 22.58 -9.65 -38.13
CA GLU A 9 22.58 -8.62 -39.17
C GLU A 9 23.15 -9.22 -40.47
N LEU A 10 22.98 -10.52 -40.69
CA LEU A 10 23.21 -11.04 -42.02
C LEU A 10 22.20 -10.29 -42.90
N PRO A 11 22.67 -9.52 -43.90
CA PRO A 11 21.77 -8.98 -44.92
C PRO A 11 20.97 -10.15 -45.46
N PHE A 12 19.76 -9.89 -45.98
CA PHE A 12 19.00 -10.85 -46.78
C PHE A 12 20.01 -11.65 -47.60
N LEU A 13 20.28 -12.91 -47.18
CA LEU A 13 21.40 -13.65 -47.75
C LEU A 13 20.97 -13.86 -49.18
N ASP A 14 21.74 -13.29 -50.11
CA ASP A 14 21.32 -13.23 -51.51
C ASP A 14 20.96 -14.65 -51.92
N PHE A 15 19.68 -14.82 -52.25
CA PHE A 15 19.06 -16.13 -52.35
C PHE A 15 19.79 -16.84 -53.49
N HIS A 16 20.40 -18.00 -53.23
CA HIS A 16 21.18 -18.76 -54.19
C HIS A 16 20.25 -19.73 -54.95
N PRO A 17 19.63 -19.34 -56.08
CA PRO A 17 18.66 -20.17 -56.81
C PRO A 17 19.29 -21.46 -57.35
N ASP A 18 20.61 -21.51 -57.49
CA ASP A 18 21.40 -22.66 -57.89
C ASP A 18 21.28 -23.84 -56.91
N GLN A 19 20.92 -23.61 -55.65
CA GLN A 19 20.67 -24.67 -54.67
C GLN A 19 19.26 -25.27 -54.74
N PHE A 20 18.37 -24.72 -55.57
CA PHE A 20 16.97 -25.12 -55.69
C PHE A 20 16.58 -25.62 -57.09
N GLY A 21 17.55 -26.00 -57.92
CA GLY A 21 17.35 -26.41 -59.32
C GLY A 21 16.41 -27.60 -59.57
N GLN A 22 15.83 -28.20 -58.52
CA GLN A 22 14.85 -29.28 -58.58
C GLN A 22 13.41 -28.83 -58.26
N LEU A 23 13.19 -27.58 -57.82
CA LEU A 23 11.85 -27.05 -57.54
C LEU A 23 11.16 -26.56 -58.82
N SER A 24 9.85 -26.78 -58.94
CA SER A 24 9.06 -26.13 -59.98
C SER A 24 9.00 -24.61 -59.73
N MET A 25 8.68 -23.82 -60.77
CA MET A 25 8.49 -22.36 -60.60
C MET A 25 7.42 -22.03 -59.53
N ALA A 26 6.38 -22.86 -59.41
CA ALA A 26 5.35 -22.70 -58.39
C ALA A 26 5.88 -22.98 -56.99
N ASP A 27 6.63 -24.08 -56.81
CA ASP A 27 7.20 -24.46 -55.51
C ASP A 27 8.25 -23.45 -55.04
N TYR A 28 9.06 -22.91 -55.96
CA TYR A 28 10.02 -21.85 -55.67
C TYR A 28 9.33 -20.55 -55.23
N SER A 29 8.22 -20.17 -55.87
CA SER A 29 7.45 -18.99 -55.49
C SER A 29 6.85 -19.12 -54.08
N TRP A 30 6.25 -20.27 -53.77
CA TRP A 30 5.70 -20.56 -52.44
C TRP A 30 6.78 -20.56 -51.36
N TYR A 31 7.94 -21.16 -51.64
CA TYR A 31 9.06 -21.17 -50.71
C TYR A 31 9.60 -19.76 -50.43
N LYS A 32 9.84 -18.94 -51.47
CA LYS A 32 10.30 -17.56 -51.31
C LYS A 32 9.31 -16.72 -50.50
N TYR A 33 8.02 -16.86 -50.77
CA TYR A 33 6.97 -16.18 -50.02
C TYR A 33 6.96 -16.60 -48.55
N GLY A 34 6.91 -17.91 -48.26
CA GLY A 34 6.91 -18.42 -46.89
C GLY A 34 8.17 -18.06 -46.09
N TYR A 35 9.34 -18.07 -46.72
CA TYR A 35 10.59 -17.64 -46.09
C TYR A 35 10.58 -16.13 -45.78
N GLY A 36 10.12 -15.31 -46.72
CA GLY A 36 10.00 -13.86 -46.54
C GLY A 36 9.06 -13.49 -45.39
N GLU A 37 7.85 -14.06 -45.39
CA GLU A 37 6.87 -13.87 -44.31
C GLU A 37 7.42 -14.33 -42.96
N GLY A 38 8.00 -15.54 -42.89
CA GLY A 38 8.57 -16.07 -41.65
C GLY A 38 9.76 -15.25 -41.13
N TYR A 39 10.58 -14.70 -42.02
CA TYR A 39 11.70 -13.83 -41.65
C TYR A 39 11.21 -12.50 -41.05
N GLU A 40 10.24 -11.84 -41.69
CA GLU A 40 9.67 -10.58 -41.17
C GLU A 40 8.88 -10.79 -39.88
N GLU A 41 8.14 -11.90 -39.75
CA GLU A 41 7.48 -12.29 -38.51
C GLU A 41 8.51 -12.51 -37.39
N GLY A 42 9.58 -13.26 -37.67
CA GLY A 42 10.66 -13.52 -36.73
C GLY A 42 11.39 -12.25 -36.30
N LYS A 43 11.67 -11.33 -37.23
CA LYS A 43 12.28 -10.03 -36.97
C LYS A 43 11.39 -9.16 -36.10
N THR A 44 10.09 -9.15 -36.35
CA THR A 44 9.09 -8.42 -35.55
C THR A 44 9.03 -8.96 -34.12
N LYS A 45 8.83 -10.27 -33.96
CA LYS A 45 8.80 -10.93 -32.63
C LYS A 45 10.07 -10.65 -31.83
N ARG A 46 11.24 -10.80 -32.47
CA ARG A 46 12.53 -10.52 -31.83
C ARG A 46 12.67 -9.06 -31.42
N THR A 47 12.23 -8.13 -32.27
CA THR A 47 12.26 -6.70 -31.96
C THR A 47 11.36 -6.38 -30.76
N ASP A 48 10.16 -6.96 -30.69
CA ASP A 48 9.25 -6.74 -29.56
C ASP A 48 9.79 -7.31 -28.24
N GLU A 49 10.41 -8.48 -28.28
CA GLU A 49 11.11 -9.03 -27.11
C GLU A 49 12.28 -8.14 -26.67
N LEU A 50 13.06 -7.63 -27.62
CA LEU A 50 14.15 -6.70 -27.34
C LEU A 50 13.62 -5.39 -26.75
N LYS A 51 12.51 -4.84 -27.24
CA LYS A 51 11.85 -3.65 -26.66
C LYS A 51 11.44 -3.88 -25.21
N LYS A 52 10.84 -5.03 -24.89
CA LYS A 52 10.47 -5.38 -23.50
C LYS A 52 11.71 -5.46 -22.60
N LYS A 53 12.78 -6.11 -23.05
CA LYS A 53 14.05 -6.20 -22.32
C LYS A 53 14.70 -4.84 -22.14
N ALA A 54 14.73 -4.03 -23.20
CA ALA A 54 15.29 -2.69 -23.21
C ALA A 54 14.53 -1.77 -22.25
N LYS A 55 13.18 -1.78 -22.28
CA LYS A 55 12.35 -1.03 -21.34
C LYS A 55 12.64 -1.41 -19.89
N ASN A 56 12.68 -2.70 -19.59
CA ASN A 56 12.97 -3.18 -18.23
C ASN A 56 14.40 -2.82 -17.78
N ALA A 57 15.39 -2.88 -18.68
CA ALA A 57 16.76 -2.49 -18.40
C ALA A 57 16.86 -0.98 -18.13
N GLY A 58 16.26 -0.16 -19.00
CA GLY A 58 16.18 1.29 -18.83
C GLY A 58 15.52 1.66 -17.51
N TYR A 59 14.39 1.02 -17.17
CA TYR A 59 13.71 1.23 -15.88
C TYR A 59 14.61 0.95 -14.68
N LYS A 60 15.29 -0.20 -14.66
CA LYS A 60 16.25 -0.51 -13.59
C LYS A 60 17.40 0.49 -13.52
N TYR A 61 17.90 0.92 -14.67
CA TYR A 61 18.98 1.92 -14.73
C TYR A 61 18.52 3.28 -14.19
N GLY A 62 17.32 3.73 -14.56
CA GLY A 62 16.72 4.97 -14.07
C GLY A 62 16.42 4.97 -12.57
N LEU A 63 16.21 3.80 -11.95
CA LEU A 63 16.07 3.74 -10.49
C LEU A 63 17.34 4.14 -9.73
N SER A 64 18.51 4.09 -10.35
CA SER A 64 19.81 4.26 -9.67
C SER A 64 20.69 5.36 -10.25
N ASN A 65 20.41 5.83 -11.47
CA ASN A 65 21.24 6.81 -12.18
C ASN A 65 20.42 8.02 -12.57
N GLU A 66 21.01 9.20 -12.46
CA GLU A 66 20.36 10.48 -12.78
C GLU A 66 20.32 10.73 -14.29
N ASP A 67 21.45 10.46 -14.95
CA ASP A 67 21.61 10.63 -16.38
C ASP A 67 21.38 9.34 -17.14
N ILE A 68 20.86 9.47 -18.36
CA ILE A 68 20.66 8.34 -19.23
C ILE A 68 21.96 7.93 -19.91
N TRP A 69 22.27 6.64 -19.82
CA TRP A 69 23.26 5.99 -20.67
C TRP A 69 22.58 4.82 -21.37
N THR A 70 22.63 4.81 -22.71
CA THR A 70 22.00 3.78 -23.53
C THR A 70 23.05 2.79 -24.03
N PRO A 71 23.01 1.52 -23.60
CA PRO A 71 23.91 0.48 -24.07
C PRO A 71 23.88 0.31 -25.60
N ASN A 72 25.04 0.05 -26.22
CA ASN A 72 25.18 -0.12 -27.69
C ASN A 72 24.21 -1.15 -28.28
N ASN A 73 23.91 -2.23 -27.55
CA ASN A 73 22.98 -3.28 -27.99
C ASN A 73 21.51 -2.82 -28.11
N TYR A 74 21.18 -1.61 -27.66
CA TYR A 74 19.89 -0.97 -27.84
C TYR A 74 19.92 0.22 -28.80
N MET A 75 21.10 0.71 -29.21
CA MET A 75 21.23 1.91 -30.04
C MET A 75 20.92 1.67 -31.52
N SER A 76 21.17 0.46 -32.03
CA SER A 76 21.07 0.16 -33.48
C SER A 76 19.63 0.12 -34.01
N ASN A 77 18.63 -0.08 -33.16
CA ASN A 77 17.22 -0.10 -33.55
C ASN A 77 16.47 1.01 -32.81
N THR A 78 15.96 2.00 -33.55
CA THR A 78 15.27 3.17 -33.00
C THR A 78 14.14 2.80 -32.04
N SER A 79 13.30 1.82 -32.40
CA SER A 79 12.18 1.41 -31.56
C SER A 79 12.60 0.73 -30.24
N VAL A 80 13.75 0.05 -30.25
CA VAL A 80 14.35 -0.59 -29.06
C VAL A 80 15.00 0.47 -28.17
N LYS A 81 15.69 1.45 -28.77
CA LYS A 81 16.25 2.62 -28.09
C LYS A 81 15.15 3.39 -27.37
N GLU A 82 14.08 3.76 -28.06
CA GLU A 82 12.94 4.49 -27.48
C GLU A 82 12.31 3.72 -26.30
N ALA A 83 12.22 2.39 -26.40
CA ALA A 83 11.72 1.56 -25.31
C ALA A 83 12.63 1.62 -24.08
N TYR A 84 13.96 1.61 -24.26
CA TYR A 84 14.93 1.80 -23.17
C TYR A 84 14.76 3.18 -22.52
N GLU A 85 14.74 4.25 -23.32
CA GLU A 85 14.61 5.63 -22.82
C GLU A 85 13.29 5.86 -22.09
N LEU A 86 12.20 5.27 -22.57
CA LEU A 86 10.92 5.28 -21.86
C LEU A 86 11.02 4.59 -20.50
N GLY A 87 11.59 3.39 -20.47
CA GLY A 87 11.84 2.68 -19.22
C GLY A 87 12.65 3.51 -18.25
N PHE A 88 13.74 4.12 -18.72
CA PHE A 88 14.59 5.01 -17.93
C PHE A 88 13.80 6.16 -17.30
N ARG A 89 12.98 6.88 -18.09
CA ARG A 89 12.13 7.97 -17.58
C ARG A 89 11.15 7.48 -16.51
N GLU A 90 10.48 6.36 -16.74
CA GLU A 90 9.59 5.74 -15.74
C GLU A 90 10.36 5.38 -14.44
N GLY A 91 11.58 4.85 -14.57
CA GLY A 91 12.47 4.57 -13.45
C GLY A 91 12.87 5.82 -12.67
N ARG A 92 13.22 6.91 -13.37
CA ARG A 92 13.56 8.21 -12.75
C ARG A 92 12.39 8.77 -11.95
N VAL A 93 11.18 8.78 -12.51
CA VAL A 93 9.98 9.27 -11.82
C VAL A 93 9.79 8.51 -10.50
N LYS A 94 9.92 7.18 -10.54
CA LYS A 94 9.77 6.33 -9.36
C LYS A 94 10.88 6.53 -8.33
N ALA A 95 12.13 6.74 -8.76
CA ALA A 95 13.23 7.07 -7.86
C ALA A 95 12.99 8.41 -7.14
N VAL A 96 12.55 9.43 -7.88
CA VAL A 96 12.23 10.76 -7.34
C VAL A 96 11.07 10.67 -6.34
N GLU A 97 10.01 9.94 -6.66
CA GLU A 97 8.87 9.73 -5.76
C GLU A 97 9.30 9.03 -4.47
N LYS A 98 10.16 8.00 -4.56
CA LYS A 98 10.69 7.31 -3.39
C LYS A 98 11.51 8.22 -2.49
N LEU A 99 12.39 9.06 -3.06
CA LEU A 99 13.19 10.02 -2.31
C LEU A 99 12.32 11.11 -1.67
N LYS A 100 11.31 11.59 -2.40
CA LYS A 100 10.33 12.54 -1.88
C LYS A 100 9.63 11.99 -0.63
N LYS A 101 9.14 10.74 -0.71
CA LYS A 101 8.48 10.05 0.40
C LYS A 101 9.44 9.80 1.57
N ALA A 102 10.66 9.36 1.31
CA ALA A 102 11.66 9.17 2.36
C ALA A 102 11.97 10.48 3.10
N SER A 103 12.09 11.59 2.36
CA SER A 103 12.30 12.92 2.94
C SER A 103 11.12 13.35 3.81
N GLU A 104 9.90 13.08 3.37
CA GLU A 104 8.68 13.32 4.16
C GLU A 104 8.63 12.45 5.43
N ASP A 105 8.96 11.15 5.33
CA ASP A 105 9.00 10.24 6.47
C ASP A 105 10.07 10.67 7.51
N ASP A 106 11.23 11.13 7.06
CA ASP A 106 12.30 11.61 7.94
C ASP A 106 11.94 12.96 8.58
N GLY A 107 11.31 13.85 7.83
CA GLY A 107 10.69 15.06 8.37
C GLY A 107 9.69 14.71 9.46
N PHE A 108 8.78 13.77 9.20
CA PHE A 108 7.78 13.30 10.15
C PHE A 108 8.41 12.79 11.45
N LYS A 109 9.44 11.94 11.36
CA LYS A 109 10.16 11.46 12.55
C LYS A 109 10.79 12.61 13.32
N ALA A 110 11.38 13.60 12.65
CA ALA A 110 11.98 14.74 13.31
C ALA A 110 10.94 15.56 14.08
N GLY A 111 9.82 15.90 13.42
CA GLY A 111 8.72 16.63 14.04
C GLY A 111 8.07 15.88 15.20
N TYR A 112 7.84 14.57 15.03
CA TYR A 112 7.25 13.72 16.07
C TYR A 112 8.14 13.60 17.31
N ASN A 113 9.45 13.48 17.11
CA ASN A 113 10.43 13.40 18.20
C ASN A 113 10.84 14.79 18.75
N LEU A 114 10.18 15.86 18.31
CA LEU A 114 10.41 17.23 18.79
C LEU A 114 11.84 17.75 18.60
N ILE A 115 12.54 17.21 17.60
CA ILE A 115 13.83 17.71 17.15
C ILE A 115 13.57 19.05 16.45
N PRO A 116 14.32 20.13 16.70
CA PRO A 116 14.11 21.40 16.02
C PRO A 116 14.19 21.28 14.50
N LEU A 117 13.27 21.94 13.78
CA LEU A 117 13.23 21.92 12.31
C LEU A 117 14.56 22.39 11.71
N THR A 118 15.36 21.41 11.29
CA THR A 118 16.64 21.61 10.63
C THR A 118 16.64 20.77 9.36
N ILE A 119 16.80 21.43 8.22
CA ILE A 119 16.89 20.74 6.93
C ILE A 119 18.31 20.16 6.83
N PRO A 120 18.48 18.86 6.53
CA PRO A 120 19.80 18.29 6.31
C PRO A 120 20.52 18.99 5.14
N ASP A 121 21.79 19.36 5.33
CA ASP A 121 22.57 20.10 4.34
C ASP A 121 22.79 19.33 3.03
N ASP A 122 22.77 17.99 3.11
CA ASP A 122 22.90 17.08 1.98
C ASP A 122 21.56 16.79 1.28
N LEU A 123 20.44 17.26 1.81
CA LEU A 123 19.13 17.09 1.20
C LEU A 123 19.00 18.00 -0.03
N PRO A 124 18.77 17.43 -1.23
CA PRO A 124 18.53 18.25 -2.42
C PRO A 124 17.34 19.20 -2.22
N LYS A 125 17.50 20.47 -2.66
CA LYS A 125 16.50 21.54 -2.52
C LYS A 125 15.08 21.14 -2.94
N VAL A 126 14.97 20.28 -3.96
CA VAL A 126 13.68 19.78 -4.49
C VAL A 126 12.87 18.95 -3.48
N TYR A 127 13.51 18.41 -2.44
CA TYR A 127 12.87 17.59 -1.42
C TYR A 127 12.63 18.32 -0.09
N GLU A 128 13.18 19.52 0.10
CA GLU A 128 13.01 20.28 1.34
C GLU A 128 11.55 20.52 1.70
N ALA A 129 10.71 20.84 0.72
CA ALA A 129 9.28 21.06 0.95
C ALA A 129 8.58 19.78 1.47
N SER A 130 9.03 18.61 1.01
CA SER A 130 8.45 17.32 1.45
C SER A 130 8.89 17.01 2.87
N PHE A 131 10.16 17.28 3.21
CA PHE A 131 10.65 17.18 4.58
C PHE A 131 9.89 18.11 5.54
N ARG A 132 9.68 19.38 5.16
CA ARG A 132 8.92 20.35 5.97
C ARG A 132 7.48 19.90 6.20
N ASN A 133 6.80 19.42 5.15
CA ASN A 133 5.44 18.88 5.28
C ASN A 133 5.41 17.68 6.23
N GLY A 134 6.36 16.75 6.07
CA GLY A 134 6.53 15.62 6.98
C GLY A 134 6.67 16.08 8.42
N TYR A 135 7.58 17.02 8.68
CA TYR A 135 7.82 17.59 10.00
C TYR A 135 6.57 18.17 10.65
N GLU A 136 5.82 19.01 9.92
CA GLU A 136 4.58 19.60 10.42
C GLU A 136 3.55 18.53 10.78
N ASN A 137 3.42 17.49 9.95
CA ASN A 137 2.53 16.37 10.20
C ASN A 137 2.97 15.53 11.41
N GLY A 138 4.27 15.31 11.58
CA GLY A 138 4.84 14.61 12.74
C GLY A 138 4.62 15.37 14.03
N TYR A 139 4.81 16.70 14.02
CA TYR A 139 4.56 17.56 15.17
C TYR A 139 3.07 17.56 15.57
N LYS A 140 2.16 17.65 14.59
CA LYS A 140 0.71 17.52 14.83
C LYS A 140 0.34 16.16 15.41
N ALA A 141 0.94 15.08 14.90
CA ALA A 141 0.74 13.74 15.46
C ALA A 141 1.22 13.66 16.91
N LYS A 142 2.33 14.34 17.27
CA LYS A 142 2.81 14.37 18.66
C LYS A 142 1.88 15.16 19.60
N ILE A 143 1.26 16.25 19.13
CA ILE A 143 0.21 16.96 19.89
C ILE A 143 -0.94 16.01 20.20
N LYS A 144 -1.43 15.28 19.20
CA LYS A 144 -2.48 14.27 19.36
C LYS A 144 -2.13 13.19 20.37
N ASP A 145 -0.91 12.65 20.27
CA ASP A 145 -0.46 11.59 21.18
C ASP A 145 -0.30 12.12 22.61
N ALA A 146 0.15 13.36 22.79
CA ALA A 146 0.23 14.00 24.10
C ALA A 146 -1.15 14.13 24.74
N PHE A 147 -2.18 14.51 23.98
CA PHE A 147 -3.56 14.49 24.45
C PHE A 147 -4.00 13.10 24.92
N GLN A 148 -3.71 12.06 24.12
CA GLN A 148 -4.04 10.68 24.51
C GLN A 148 -3.27 10.24 25.76
N GLU A 149 -2.00 10.62 25.89
CA GLU A 149 -1.16 10.34 27.05
C GLU A 149 -1.75 10.96 28.31
N GLY A 150 -2.07 12.26 28.29
CA GLY A 150 -2.69 12.94 29.42
C GLY A 150 -4.03 12.31 29.81
N TYR A 151 -4.83 11.93 28.81
CA TYR A 151 -6.05 11.19 29.03
C TYR A 151 -5.81 9.84 29.74
N MET A 152 -4.83 9.06 29.29
CA MET A 152 -4.52 7.76 29.91
C MET A 152 -4.02 7.91 31.34
N ILE A 153 -3.33 9.00 31.67
CA ILE A 153 -2.96 9.35 33.05
C ILE A 153 -4.21 9.57 33.91
N HIS A 154 -5.19 10.35 33.42
CA HIS A 154 -6.48 10.57 34.10
C HIS A 154 -7.24 9.26 34.31
N TYR A 155 -7.42 8.50 33.24
CA TYR A 155 -8.18 7.25 33.24
C TYR A 155 -7.63 6.23 34.24
N ASN A 156 -6.30 6.12 34.32
CA ASN A 156 -5.64 5.20 35.24
C ASN A 156 -5.45 5.78 36.66
N SER A 157 -5.99 6.98 36.94
CA SER A 157 -5.82 7.69 38.22
C SER A 157 -4.34 7.85 38.63
N LEU A 158 -3.49 8.10 37.64
CA LEU A 158 -2.06 8.36 37.83
C LEU A 158 -1.82 9.84 38.12
N GLU A 159 -0.70 10.15 38.77
CA GLU A 159 -0.32 11.52 39.09
C GLU A 159 0.05 12.30 37.81
N TYR A 160 -0.49 13.50 37.67
CA TYR A 160 -0.19 14.40 36.56
C TYR A 160 1.08 15.21 36.84
N ASP A 161 2.09 15.06 35.98
CA ASP A 161 3.27 15.94 35.99
C ASP A 161 3.04 17.17 35.09
N PRO A 162 2.94 18.39 35.66
CA PRO A 162 2.78 19.60 34.87
C PRO A 162 4.05 19.96 34.07
N ASN A 163 5.20 19.36 34.34
CA ASN A 163 6.45 19.64 33.63
C ASN A 163 6.63 18.78 32.38
N THR A 164 5.76 17.79 32.14
CA THR A 164 5.74 17.04 30.89
C THR A 164 5.55 18.01 29.73
N TYR A 165 6.44 17.93 28.73
CA TYR A 165 6.47 18.83 27.58
C TYR A 165 6.67 20.33 27.90
N LEU A 166 7.27 20.69 29.04
CA LEU A 166 7.48 22.10 29.45
C LEU A 166 8.12 23.01 28.37
N LYS A 167 8.95 22.45 27.49
CA LYS A 167 9.60 23.18 26.38
C LYS A 167 8.70 23.41 25.16
N TYR A 168 7.52 22.81 25.12
CA TYR A 168 6.61 22.77 23.97
C TYR A 168 5.19 23.13 24.41
N PRO A 169 4.85 24.42 24.54
CA PRO A 169 3.60 24.89 25.14
C PRO A 169 2.34 24.28 24.53
N ASP A 170 2.27 24.16 23.20
CA ASP A 170 1.09 23.61 22.52
C ASP A 170 0.88 22.12 22.85
N ILE A 171 1.97 21.36 22.96
CA ILE A 171 1.94 19.93 23.31
C ILE A 171 1.59 19.77 24.79
N GLN A 172 2.18 20.59 25.66
CA GLN A 172 1.87 20.62 27.09
C GLN A 172 0.39 20.96 27.32
N GLN A 173 -0.14 21.94 26.59
CA GLN A 173 -1.56 22.31 26.65
C GLN A 173 -2.44 21.15 26.21
N SER A 174 -2.10 20.47 25.11
CA SER A 174 -2.85 19.30 24.65
C SER A 174 -2.80 18.13 25.64
N TYR A 175 -1.63 17.88 26.24
CA TYR A 175 -1.46 16.90 27.33
C TYR A 175 -2.36 17.22 28.53
N LYS A 176 -2.38 18.49 28.97
CA LYS A 176 -3.25 18.97 30.04
C LYS A 176 -4.73 18.77 29.71
N GLU A 177 -5.15 19.16 28.51
CA GLU A 177 -6.54 18.99 28.05
C GLU A 177 -6.98 17.53 28.04
N GLY A 178 -6.08 16.62 27.65
CA GLY A 178 -6.30 15.18 27.75
C GLY A 178 -6.54 14.73 29.19
N TYR A 179 -5.70 15.19 30.13
CA TYR A 179 -5.81 14.83 31.55
C TYR A 179 -7.04 15.42 32.25
N GLU A 180 -7.44 16.63 31.88
CA GLU A 180 -8.63 17.30 32.45
C GLU A 180 -9.94 16.78 31.82
N MET A 181 -9.85 15.84 30.88
CA MET A 181 -10.99 15.33 30.17
C MET A 181 -11.94 14.52 31.07
N PRO A 182 -13.26 14.77 30.99
CA PRO A 182 -14.23 13.93 31.69
C PRO A 182 -14.41 12.55 31.04
N ASP A 183 -14.27 11.48 31.82
CA ASP A 183 -14.56 10.09 31.42
C ASP A 183 -15.97 9.84 30.84
N LYS A 184 -16.90 10.77 31.08
CA LYS A 184 -18.32 10.63 30.71
C LYS A 184 -18.50 10.36 29.21
N TYR A 185 -17.68 10.96 28.34
CA TYR A 185 -17.87 10.88 26.89
C TYR A 185 -17.56 9.49 26.34
N GLN A 186 -16.57 8.79 26.89
CA GLN A 186 -16.29 7.41 26.50
C GLN A 186 -17.38 6.45 26.95
N LYS A 187 -17.88 6.64 28.18
CA LYS A 187 -18.99 5.83 28.72
C LYS A 187 -20.22 6.00 27.85
N ILE A 188 -20.57 7.24 27.50
CA ILE A 188 -21.66 7.56 26.57
C ILE A 188 -21.43 6.87 25.22
N ALA A 189 -20.26 7.06 24.59
CA ALA A 189 -19.94 6.47 23.29
C ALA A 189 -20.06 4.94 23.28
N PHE A 190 -19.41 4.29 24.25
CA PHE A 190 -19.44 2.84 24.41
C PHE A 190 -20.86 2.34 24.68
N GLU A 191 -21.62 3.03 25.54
CA GLU A 191 -23.00 2.65 25.86
C GLU A 191 -23.89 2.67 24.61
N ILE A 192 -23.88 3.77 23.84
CA ILE A 192 -24.62 3.90 22.57
C ILE A 192 -24.21 2.77 21.62
N GLY A 193 -22.90 2.53 21.44
CA GLY A 193 -22.40 1.46 20.57
C GLY A 193 -22.83 0.06 21.03
N SER A 194 -22.78 -0.21 22.34
CA SER A 194 -23.13 -1.50 22.96
C SER A 194 -24.62 -1.84 22.87
N LYS A 195 -25.46 -0.84 22.64
CA LYS A 195 -26.89 -0.97 22.34
C LYS A 195 -27.18 -1.03 20.83
N ASN A 196 -26.15 -0.87 19.99
CA ASN A 196 -26.26 -0.72 18.54
C ASN A 196 -27.21 0.43 18.14
N GLU A 197 -27.19 1.50 18.93
CA GLU A 197 -27.93 2.74 18.64
C GLU A 197 -27.18 3.60 17.62
N ALA A 198 -27.89 4.51 16.97
CA ALA A 198 -27.25 5.47 16.06
C ALA A 198 -26.29 6.36 16.84
N LEU A 199 -25.13 6.66 16.26
CA LEU A 199 -24.15 7.53 16.88
C LEU A 199 -24.71 8.95 17.05
N ILE A 200 -24.71 9.45 18.29
CA ILE A 200 -25.07 10.82 18.63
C ILE A 200 -23.88 11.46 19.34
N VAL A 201 -23.21 12.39 18.68
CA VAL A 201 -22.06 13.12 19.23
C VAL A 201 -22.55 14.35 20.03
N PRO A 202 -22.21 14.45 21.34
CA PRO A 202 -22.52 15.61 22.16
C PRO A 202 -21.97 16.91 21.58
N ASN A 203 -22.73 18.01 21.64
CA ASN A 203 -22.34 19.29 21.05
C ASN A 203 -21.04 19.83 21.65
N GLU A 204 -20.81 19.57 22.94
CA GLU A 204 -19.67 20.04 23.71
C GLU A 204 -18.33 19.50 23.21
N ILE A 205 -18.35 18.41 22.43
CA ILE A 205 -17.12 17.76 21.93
C ILE A 205 -16.96 17.86 20.41
N ARG A 206 -17.90 18.48 19.68
CA ARG A 206 -17.90 18.49 18.21
C ARG A 206 -16.75 19.28 17.59
N GLU A 207 -16.28 20.30 18.29
CA GLU A 207 -15.21 21.18 17.80
C GLU A 207 -13.81 20.70 18.22
N ASN A 208 -13.73 19.64 19.04
CA ASN A 208 -12.47 19.07 19.47
C ASN A 208 -12.23 17.75 18.73
N ASP A 209 -11.41 17.81 17.68
CA ASP A 209 -11.11 16.68 16.80
C ASP A 209 -10.59 15.46 17.57
N TYR A 210 -9.79 15.68 18.63
CA TYR A 210 -9.22 14.59 19.43
C TYR A 210 -10.29 13.89 20.29
N LEU A 211 -11.18 14.66 20.93
CA LEU A 211 -12.35 14.13 21.64
C LEU A 211 -13.27 13.36 20.71
N LEU A 212 -13.49 13.91 19.52
CA LEU A 212 -14.35 13.32 18.52
C LEU A 212 -13.81 11.96 18.07
N GLU A 213 -12.51 11.87 17.77
CA GLU A 213 -11.86 10.61 17.40
C GLU A 213 -11.92 9.56 18.53
N MET A 214 -11.67 9.98 19.77
CA MET A 214 -11.78 9.12 20.94
C MET A 214 -13.23 8.61 21.15
N PHE A 215 -14.21 9.48 20.94
CA PHE A 215 -15.63 9.15 21.02
C PHE A 215 -16.00 8.12 19.96
N TYR A 216 -15.60 8.33 18.70
CA TYR A 216 -15.78 7.35 17.62
C TYR A 216 -15.14 6.00 17.96
N THR A 217 -13.91 6.01 18.49
CA THR A 217 -13.18 4.80 18.88
C THR A 217 -13.95 3.99 19.93
N HIS A 218 -14.46 4.65 20.98
CA HIS A 218 -15.22 3.96 22.03
C HIS A 218 -16.60 3.50 21.58
N TYR A 219 -17.24 4.24 20.68
CA TYR A 219 -18.48 3.79 20.04
C TYR A 219 -18.28 2.52 19.24
N GLN A 220 -17.21 2.42 18.44
CA GLN A 220 -16.90 1.18 17.70
C GLN A 220 -16.61 0.01 18.64
N LYS A 221 -15.83 0.22 19.71
CA LYS A 221 -15.64 -0.80 20.75
C LYS A 221 -16.96 -1.29 21.34
N GLY A 222 -17.91 -0.38 21.57
CA GLY A 222 -19.27 -0.72 22.00
C GLY A 222 -20.01 -1.58 20.98
N LYS A 223 -19.96 -1.20 19.69
CA LYS A 223 -20.57 -1.99 18.60
C LYS A 223 -19.97 -3.38 18.48
N ASP A 224 -18.65 -3.50 18.57
CA ASP A 224 -17.95 -4.79 18.54
C ASP A 224 -18.40 -5.68 19.72
N ALA A 225 -18.55 -5.10 20.91
CA ALA A 225 -19.09 -5.82 22.07
C ALA A 225 -20.55 -6.27 21.85
N TRP A 226 -21.38 -5.46 21.19
CA TRP A 226 -22.73 -5.86 20.78
C TRP A 226 -22.71 -7.02 19.79
N HIS A 227 -21.87 -6.95 18.76
CA HIS A 227 -21.71 -8.02 17.76
C HIS A 227 -21.27 -9.33 18.42
N GLN A 228 -20.28 -9.29 19.32
CA GLN A 228 -19.84 -10.46 20.07
C GLN A 228 -20.96 -11.06 20.95
N LYS A 229 -21.72 -10.21 21.65
CA LYS A 229 -22.88 -10.67 22.44
C LYS A 229 -23.95 -11.33 21.57
N LYS A 230 -24.22 -10.77 20.40
CA LYS A 230 -25.21 -11.30 19.44
C LYS A 230 -24.77 -12.66 18.88
N GLU A 231 -23.51 -12.80 18.49
CA GLU A 231 -22.96 -14.07 18.00
C GLU A 231 -23.00 -15.17 19.07
N LEU A 232 -22.65 -14.84 20.32
CA LEU A 232 -22.75 -15.78 21.44
C LEU A 232 -24.21 -16.23 21.66
N TYR A 233 -25.16 -15.28 21.67
CA TYR A 233 -26.58 -15.59 21.84
C TYR A 233 -27.11 -16.48 20.72
N ASN A 234 -26.76 -16.18 19.47
CA ASN A 234 -27.11 -17.01 18.31
C ASN A 234 -26.56 -18.43 18.46
N THR A 235 -25.28 -18.57 18.84
CA THR A 235 -24.63 -19.87 19.05
C THR A 235 -25.33 -20.69 20.14
N ILE A 236 -25.62 -20.07 21.30
CA ILE A 236 -26.34 -20.73 22.40
C ILE A 236 -27.75 -21.12 21.96
N PHE A 237 -28.46 -20.25 21.23
CA PHE A 237 -29.78 -20.54 20.70
C PHE A 237 -29.77 -21.78 19.78
N TYR A 238 -28.82 -21.85 18.84
CA TYR A 238 -28.68 -23.01 17.95
C TYR A 238 -28.37 -24.31 18.70
N ILE A 239 -27.45 -24.28 19.67
CA ILE A 239 -27.13 -25.45 20.51
C ILE A 239 -28.37 -25.90 21.30
N THR A 240 -29.12 -24.96 21.86
CA THR A 240 -30.31 -25.27 22.67
C THR A 240 -31.41 -25.92 21.80
N VAL A 241 -31.66 -25.38 20.60
CA VAL A 241 -32.61 -25.95 19.64
C VAL A 241 -32.19 -27.36 19.21
N LEU A 242 -30.90 -27.57 18.87
CA LEU A 242 -30.37 -28.89 18.53
C LEU A 242 -30.54 -29.90 19.66
N THR A 243 -30.26 -29.49 20.90
CA THR A 243 -30.37 -30.35 22.08
C THR A 243 -31.83 -30.76 22.32
N LEU A 244 -32.79 -29.82 22.18
CA LEU A 244 -34.22 -30.11 22.30
C LEU A 244 -34.72 -31.07 21.21
N ILE A 245 -34.22 -30.95 19.97
CA ILE A 245 -34.56 -31.88 18.88
C ILE A 245 -34.06 -33.29 19.21
N ILE A 246 -32.81 -33.42 19.67
CA ILE A 246 -32.21 -34.72 20.04
C ILE A 246 -32.97 -35.36 21.21
N VAL A 247 -33.24 -34.60 22.28
CA VAL A 247 -33.98 -35.08 23.46
C VAL A 247 -35.41 -35.47 23.06
N GLY A 248 -36.08 -34.66 22.25
CA GLY A 248 -37.42 -34.96 21.73
C GLY A 248 -37.46 -36.25 20.91
N TYR A 249 -36.47 -36.46 20.04
CA TYR A 249 -36.33 -37.69 19.26
C TYR A 249 -36.13 -38.93 20.14
N PHE A 250 -35.25 -38.85 21.14
CA PHE A 250 -35.01 -39.95 22.09
C PHE A 250 -36.25 -40.27 22.93
N LEU A 251 -36.96 -39.25 23.42
CA LEU A 251 -38.22 -39.45 24.15
C LEU A 251 -39.28 -40.09 23.26
N TYR A 252 -39.44 -39.62 22.02
CA TYR A 252 -40.36 -40.21 21.05
C TYR A 252 -40.05 -41.69 20.78
N GLN A 253 -38.79 -42.04 20.52
CA GLN A 253 -38.40 -43.44 20.35
C GLN A 253 -38.74 -44.29 21.58
N ARG A 254 -38.43 -43.80 22.79
CA ARG A 254 -38.72 -44.51 24.05
C ARG A 254 -40.22 -44.71 24.29
N PHE A 255 -41.06 -43.76 23.91
CA PHE A 255 -42.51 -43.93 24.00
C PHE A 255 -43.06 -44.89 22.94
N LYS A 256 -42.48 -44.89 21.74
CA LYS A 256 -42.84 -45.84 20.68
C LYS A 256 -42.47 -47.28 21.06
N SER A 257 -41.30 -47.50 21.66
CA SER A 257 -40.84 -48.83 22.08
C SER A 257 -41.61 -49.41 23.27
N LYS A 258 -42.37 -48.60 24.02
CA LYS A 258 -43.25 -49.06 25.12
C LYS A 258 -44.68 -49.42 24.68
N LYS A 259 -45.02 -49.21 23.39
CA LYS A 259 -46.32 -49.56 22.80
C LYS A 259 -46.28 -50.83 21.92
N LEU A 260 -45.16 -51.54 21.95
CA LEU A 260 -44.97 -52.91 21.42
C LEU A 260 -44.82 -53.86 22.61
#